data_AF-A0A535YNV9-F1
#
_entry.id   AF-A0A535YNV9-F1
#
_cell.length_a   1.000
_cell.length_b   1.000
_cell.length_c   1.000
_cell.angle_alpha   90.00
_cell.angle_beta   90.00
_cell.angle_gamma   90.00
#
_symmetry.space_group_name_H-M   'P 1'
#
loop_
_entity.id
_entity.type
_entity.pdbx_description
1 polymer ?
#
loop_
_entity_poly.entity_id
_entity_poly.type
_entity_poly.pdbx_seq_one_letter_code
_entity_poly.pdbx_strand_id
1 'polypeptide(L)'
;MAVDVGAKYEIYQLIDELVERGSAVLLISSELPEVIAMSDRILVMSAGQIVGELKAGEFSEERILHLAVLGRQSYGDPGDGAAGQRSEGQI
;
A
#
# COMPACT_ATOMS: atom_id res chain seq x y z
N MET A 1 5.96 -16.50 2.25
CA MET A 1 6.06 -17.92 2.66
C MET A 1 4.89 -18.63 2.02
N ALA A 2 5.03 -19.87 1.55
CA ALA A 2 3.89 -20.60 1.00
C ALA A 2 2.90 -20.91 2.15
N VAL A 3 1.89 -20.07 2.29
CA VAL A 3 0.67 -20.39 3.02
C VAL A 3 -0.12 -21.32 2.12
N ASP A 4 -0.48 -22.48 2.64
CA ASP A 4 -1.34 -23.43 1.94
C ASP A 4 -2.67 -22.74 1.58
N VAL A 5 -3.22 -22.99 0.40
CA VAL A 5 -4.44 -22.31 -0.08
C VAL A 5 -5.61 -22.54 0.89
N GLY A 6 -5.65 -23.70 1.55
CA GLY A 6 -6.62 -24.01 2.59
C GLY A 6 -6.49 -23.12 3.83
N ALA A 7 -5.25 -22.86 4.29
CA ALA A 7 -5.01 -22.01 5.45
C ALA A 7 -5.40 -20.55 5.18
N LYS A 8 -5.26 -20.07 3.94
CA LYS A 8 -5.71 -18.73 3.55
C LYS A 8 -7.23 -18.57 3.67
N TYR A 9 -7.96 -19.59 3.21
CA TYR A 9 -9.42 -19.61 3.28
C TYR A 9 -9.92 -19.62 4.74
N GLU A 10 -9.29 -20.41 5.62
CA GLU A 10 -9.63 -20.42 7.05
C GLU A 10 -9.42 -19.05 7.71
N ILE A 11 -8.34 -18.35 7.35
CA ILE A 11 -8.10 -16.98 7.84
C ILE A 11 -9.19 -16.03 7.37
N TYR A 12 -9.61 -16.10 6.10
CA TYR A 12 -10.69 -15.26 5.59
C TYR A 12 -12.01 -15.50 6.30
N GLN A 13 -12.38 -16.76 6.52
CA GLN A 13 -13.59 -17.10 7.27
C GLN A 13 -13.53 -16.57 8.71
N LEU A 14 -12.37 -16.67 9.38
CA LEU A 14 -12.19 -16.09 10.71
C LEU A 14 -12.34 -14.55 10.69
N ILE A 15 -11.80 -13.88 9.67
CA ILE A 15 -11.95 -12.43 9.50
C ILE A 15 -13.43 -12.06 9.36
N ASP A 16 -14.17 -12.77 8.50
CA ASP A 16 -15.60 -12.55 8.29
C ASP A 16 -16.38 -12.73 9.59
N GLU A 17 -16.13 -13.81 10.34
CA GLU A 17 -16.77 -14.05 11.64
C GLU A 17 -16.48 -12.94 12.67
N LEU A 18 -15.26 -12.39 12.67
CA LEU A 18 -14.90 -11.29 13.56
C LEU A 18 -15.62 -10.00 13.19
N VAL A 19 -15.72 -9.71 11.89
CA VAL A 19 -16.43 -8.54 11.36
C VAL A 19 -17.93 -8.65 11.64
N GLU A 20 -18.54 -9.82 11.42
CA GLU A 20 -19.96 -10.08 11.72
C GLU A 20 -20.31 -9.85 13.20
N ARG A 21 -19.34 -10.08 14.10
CA ARG A 21 -19.48 -9.80 15.55
C ARG A 21 -19.30 -8.31 15.90
N GLY A 22 -19.09 -7.45 14.91
CA GLY A 22 -18.88 -6.01 15.07
C GLY A 22 -17.44 -5.60 15.37
N SER A 23 -16.46 -6.48 15.13
CA SER A 23 -15.04 -6.15 15.30
C SER A 23 -14.47 -5.49 14.05
N ALA A 24 -13.55 -4.54 14.22
CA ALA A 24 -12.77 -4.00 13.12
C ALA A 24 -11.49 -4.84 12.90
N VAL A 25 -11.19 -5.17 11.65
CA VAL A 25 -9.98 -5.91 11.26
C VAL A 25 -9.07 -5.01 10.41
N LEU A 26 -7.80 -4.92 10.77
CA LEU A 26 -6.76 -4.31 9.94
C LEU A 26 -6.03 -5.41 9.17
N LEU A 27 -6.34 -5.55 7.89
CA LEU A 27 -5.66 -6.48 6.99
C LEU A 27 -4.44 -5.81 6.36
N ILE A 28 -3.31 -6.51 6.39
CA ILE A 28 -2.07 -6.11 5.68
C ILE A 28 -1.67 -7.29 4.80
N SER A 29 -1.71 -7.12 3.48
CA SER A 29 -1.27 -8.12 2.52
C SER A 29 -0.42 -7.49 1.42
N SER A 30 0.56 -8.25 0.93
CA SER A 30 1.34 -7.91 -0.26
C SER A 30 0.67 -8.35 -1.57
N GLU A 31 -0.44 -9.09 -1.48
CA GLU A 31 -1.20 -9.57 -2.62
C GLU A 31 -2.44 -8.68 -2.84
N LEU A 32 -2.42 -7.88 -3.92
CA LEU A 32 -3.54 -6.99 -4.24
C LEU A 32 -4.91 -7.69 -4.35
N PRO A 33 -5.03 -8.89 -4.95
CA PRO A 33 -6.32 -9.57 -5.03
C PRO A 33 -6.96 -9.81 -3.66
N GLU A 34 -6.16 -10.11 -2.63
CA GLU A 34 -6.64 -10.33 -1.27
C GLU A 34 -7.11 -9.04 -0.62
N VAL A 35 -6.33 -7.96 -0.76
CA VAL A 35 -6.73 -6.64 -0.25
C VAL A 35 -8.03 -6.17 -0.90
N ILE A 36 -8.17 -6.34 -2.22
CA ILE A 36 -9.38 -5.95 -2.96
C ILE A 36 -10.59 -6.80 -2.54
N ALA A 37 -10.41 -8.10 -2.34
CA ALA A 37 -11.50 -9.01 -2.02
C ALA A 37 -12.04 -8.82 -0.58
N MET A 38 -11.16 -8.52 0.38
CA MET A 38 -11.50 -8.56 1.81
C MET A 38 -11.73 -7.19 2.44
N SER A 39 -11.38 -6.09 1.77
CA SER A 39 -11.42 -4.75 2.39
C SER A 39 -12.72 -4.02 2.09
N ASP A 40 -13.27 -3.32 3.08
CA ASP A 40 -14.29 -2.28 2.86
C ASP A 40 -13.68 -0.94 2.42
N ARG A 41 -12.40 -0.73 2.78
CA ARG A 41 -11.65 0.49 2.54
C ARG A 41 -10.15 0.20 2.45
N ILE A 42 -9.46 0.84 1.50
CA ILE A 42 -8.02 0.66 1.30
C ILE A 42 -7.31 1.99 1.51
N LEU A 43 -6.35 2.01 2.44
CA LEU A 43 -5.40 3.13 2.59
C LEU A 43 -4.08 2.73 1.93
N VAL A 44 -3.63 3.54 0.98
CA VAL A 44 -2.37 3.30 0.28
C VAL A 44 -1.28 4.12 0.96
N MET A 45 -0.21 3.46 1.37
CA MET A 45 0.95 4.09 2.00
C MET A 45 2.17 4.07 1.09
N SER A 46 2.95 5.14 1.09
CA SER A 46 4.25 5.26 0.41
C SER A 46 5.16 6.18 1.21
N ALA A 47 6.44 5.83 1.34
CA ALA A 47 7.44 6.58 2.13
C ALA A 47 6.96 6.94 3.56
N GLY A 48 6.23 6.03 4.22
CA GLY A 48 5.72 6.23 5.58
C GLY A 48 4.54 7.20 5.70
N GLN A 49 3.93 7.62 4.58
CA GLN A 49 2.76 8.51 4.55
C GLN A 49 1.60 7.83 3.84
N ILE A 50 0.36 8.18 4.21
CA ILE A 50 -0.84 7.79 3.45
C ILE A 50 -0.92 8.71 2.23
N VAL A 51 -0.94 8.11 1.05
CA VAL A 51 -0.93 8.80 -0.25
C VAL A 51 -2.26 8.67 -0.99
N GLY A 52 -3.17 7.86 -0.47
CA GLY A 52 -4.53 7.76 -0.98
C GLY A 52 -5.44 6.90 -0.11
N GLU A 53 -6.74 7.14 -0.26
CA GLU A 53 -7.82 6.35 0.32
C GLU A 53 -8.77 5.95 -0.82
N LEU A 54 -9.14 4.68 -0.87
CA LEU A 54 -10.15 4.14 -1.77
C LEU A 54 -11.29 3.55 -0.93
N LYS A 55 -12.52 3.78 -1.35
CA LYS A 55 -13.73 3.16 -0.77
C LYS A 55 -14.26 2.04 -1.65
N ALA A 56 -15.18 1.24 -1.12
CA ALA A 56 -15.89 0.23 -1.89
C ALA A 56 -16.43 0.80 -3.22
N GLY A 57 -16.19 0.08 -4.32
CA GLY A 57 -16.51 0.52 -5.69
C GLY A 57 -15.42 1.32 -6.39
N GLU A 58 -14.38 1.75 -5.68
CA GLU A 58 -13.23 2.47 -6.23
C GLU A 58 -12.00 1.59 -6.44
N PHE A 59 -12.06 0.34 -5.97
CA PHE A 59 -10.94 -0.59 -5.99
C PHE A 59 -10.63 -1.06 -7.40
N SER A 60 -9.37 -0.89 -7.80
CA SER A 60 -8.76 -1.61 -8.89
C SER A 60 -7.27 -1.75 -8.60
N GLU A 61 -6.66 -2.84 -9.08
CA GLU A 61 -5.21 -3.02 -8.96
C GLU A 61 -4.47 -1.82 -9.55
N GLU A 62 -4.92 -1.34 -10.72
CA GLU A 62 -4.36 -0.16 -11.38
C GLU A 62 -4.39 1.09 -10.48
N ARG A 63 -5.54 1.41 -9.87
CA ARG A 63 -5.65 2.58 -8.99
C ARG A 63 -4.78 2.47 -7.76
N ILE A 64 -4.72 1.29 -7.14
CA ILE A 64 -3.91 1.06 -5.94
C ILE A 64 -2.42 1.22 -6.28
N LEU A 65 -1.97 0.59 -7.38
CA LEU A 65 -0.59 0.71 -7.87
C LEU A 65 -0.24 2.14 -8.25
N HIS A 66 -1.15 2.84 -8.93
CA HIS A 66 -0.98 4.22 -9.32
C HIS A 66 -0.75 5.13 -8.10
N LEU A 67 -1.57 5.00 -7.06
CA LEU A 67 -1.39 5.73 -5.79
C LEU A 67 -0.05 5.41 -5.13
N ALA A 68 0.34 4.12 -5.08
CA ALA A 68 1.59 3.68 -4.45
C ALA A 68 2.84 4.24 -5.16
N VAL A 69 2.79 4.39 -6.48
CA VAL A 69 3.88 4.94 -7.30
C VAL A 69 3.92 6.47 -7.23
N LEU A 70 2.80 7.17 -7.43
CA LEU A 70 2.74 8.63 -7.37
C LEU A 70 3.09 9.19 -5.99
N GLY A 71 2.76 8.45 -4.93
CA GLY A 71 3.16 8.78 -3.57
C GLY A 71 4.67 9.02 -3.42
N ARG A 72 5.50 8.35 -4.24
CA ARG A 72 6.97 8.57 -4.25
C ARG A 72 7.39 9.90 -4.87
N GLN A 73 6.58 10.49 -5.75
CA GLN A 73 6.92 11.75 -6.41
C GLN A 73 6.63 12.98 -5.52
N SER A 74 5.69 12.85 -4.57
CA SER A 74 5.38 13.91 -3.61
C SER A 74 6.38 13.96 -2.46
N TYR A 75 7.03 12.85 -2.15
CA TYR A 75 8.18 12.79 -1.26
C TYR A 75 9.43 13.06 -2.08
N GLY A 76 9.80 14.34 -2.23
CA GLY A 76 11.10 14.72 -2.79
C GLY A 76 12.19 13.91 -2.08
N ASP A 77 12.90 13.10 -2.86
CA ASP A 77 13.97 12.23 -2.36
C ASP A 77 14.96 13.04 -1.50
N PRO A 78 15.10 12.77 -0.20
CA PRO A 78 16.07 13.45 0.65
C PRO A 78 17.53 13.11 0.28
N GLY A 79 17.78 12.31 -0.76
CA GLY A 79 19.09 11.80 -1.15
C GLY A 79 19.75 12.44 -2.38
N ASP A 80 19.03 13.10 -3.30
CA ASP A 80 19.58 13.51 -4.60
C ASP A 80 20.07 14.97 -4.65
N GLY A 81 20.86 15.38 -3.65
CA GLY A 81 21.22 16.78 -3.46
C GLY A 81 22.60 17.04 -2.86
N ALA A 82 23.68 16.48 -3.42
CA ALA A 82 25.03 17.06 -3.33
C ALA A 82 26.10 16.29 -4.16
N ALA A 83 26.03 16.34 -5.49
CA ALA A 83 27.19 16.00 -6.31
C ALA A 83 27.19 16.80 -7.63
N GLY A 84 27.62 18.07 -7.57
CA GLY A 84 27.86 18.82 -8.81
C GLY A 84 27.90 20.32 -8.63
N GLN A 85 29.04 20.84 -8.15
CA GLN A 85 29.60 22.15 -8.54
C GLN A 85 30.99 22.30 -7.89
N ARG A 86 31.99 21.66 -8.49
CA ARG A 86 33.37 22.15 -8.40
C ARG A 86 33.55 23.14 -9.54
N SER A 87 33.37 24.41 -9.22
CA SER A 87 33.79 25.52 -10.08
C SER A 87 35.31 25.58 -10.00
N GLU A 88 36.01 25.06 -11.00
CA GLU A 88 37.43 25.36 -11.20
C GLU A 88 37.52 26.80 -11.70
N GLY A 89 37.83 27.70 -10.76
CA GLY A 89 38.21 29.07 -11.04
C GLY A 89 39.55 29.11 -11.75
N GLN A 90 39.50 29.54 -13.00
CA GLN A 90 40.61 30.02 -13.81
C GLN A 90 41.29 31.21 -13.13
N ILE A 91 42.57 31.07 -12.79
CA ILE A 91 43.62 32.12 -12.80
C ILE A 91 44.99 31.46 -12.87
#